data_AF-A0AAF1KJU4-F1
#
_entry.id   AF-A0AAF1KJU4-F1
#
_cell.length_a   1.000
_cell.length_b   1.000
_cell.length_c   1.000
_cell.angle_alpha   90.00
_cell.angle_beta   90.00
_cell.angle_gamma   90.00
#
_symmetry.space_group_name_H-M   'P 1'
#
loop_
_entity.id
_entity.type
_entity.pdbx_description
1 polymer ?
#
loop_
_entity_poly.entity_id
_entity_poly.type
_entity_poly.pdbx_seq_one_letter_code
_entity_poly.pdbx_strand_id
1 'polypeptide(L)'
;MPDQDVPTAEIIEIPPPPEPPAAASLTLEVALPPEDAARLSRLPAIAARRNGRSRGAAESLLWLDTPTGTLAAEGLALEQSPRGQRSLIRALPAPHGASHPGAAPETLPIETLPECAPEAPYISIAAFDGRRLSFTLDDPAGPVTAILRTGKLRAVAAEREIARLTLTGPPGAVVAMIQAIAAELPALPPLASLAEEARALAHGIPARPRRRGAPDLATAETVADALAQASGHLADAVLAMAPLVGADAGPEGVHQMRVGLRRLRSMLKLMRKAADGPAPRALEDGLKTLLAYLGPARDWDVFTRGLGAQVAEAMPGNRPIAQFLDAAEQRRQEAYVALEAFLAGPGYRAIAWELAAFPATLAWREGASADALALQATPLEAFGAHLLGRRWKGLARDAAGMEAMDGERLHEMRLDAKRLRYAAELFAPLFAPRRTRRFQKRLAALQEALGLANDATVASNLAQSLANGRAERSFAIGVVTGWAQAQAVRIRRDAEDTWTALDAAGPFW
;
A
#
# COMPACT_ATOMS: atom_id res chain seq x y z
N MET A 1 57.71 -59.74 11.22
CA MET A 1 56.70 -58.90 10.57
C MET A 1 55.35 -59.55 10.77
N PRO A 2 54.42 -58.83 11.39
CA PRO A 2 53.12 -58.66 10.76
C PRO A 2 52.69 -57.19 10.68
N ASP A 3 51.89 -56.92 9.65
CA ASP A 3 51.32 -55.66 9.21
C ASP A 3 50.57 -54.89 10.30
N GLN A 4 50.69 -53.57 10.25
CA GLN A 4 49.80 -52.64 10.91
C GLN A 4 48.58 -52.42 10.02
N ASP A 5 47.41 -52.87 10.48
CA ASP A 5 46.12 -52.51 9.88
C ASP A 5 45.86 -51.01 10.06
N VAL A 6 45.84 -50.29 8.94
CA VAL A 6 45.32 -48.92 8.85
C VAL A 6 43.79 -49.00 8.72
N PRO A 7 43.00 -48.32 9.58
CA PRO A 7 41.55 -48.35 9.45
C PRO A 7 41.12 -47.63 8.17
N THR A 8 40.35 -48.34 7.35
CA THR A 8 39.74 -47.84 6.12
C THR A 8 38.75 -46.73 6.45
N ALA A 9 38.93 -45.55 5.86
CA ALA A 9 38.01 -44.44 6.01
C ALA A 9 36.61 -44.82 5.47
N GLU A 10 35.60 -44.80 6.35
CA GLU A 10 34.20 -44.86 5.96
C GLU A 10 33.90 -43.69 5.02
N ILE A 11 33.56 -44.02 3.78
CA ILE A 11 33.01 -43.07 2.82
C ILE A 11 31.64 -42.69 3.35
N ILE A 12 31.54 -41.51 3.94
CA ILE A 12 30.26 -40.88 4.28
C ILE A 12 29.55 -40.60 2.94
N GLU A 13 28.57 -41.44 2.59
CA GLU A 13 27.61 -41.11 1.53
C GLU A 13 26.90 -39.81 1.92
N ILE A 14 27.28 -38.73 1.26
CA ILE A 14 26.57 -37.46 1.33
C ILE A 14 25.18 -37.74 0.71
N PRO A 15 24.08 -37.63 1.48
CA PRO A 15 22.75 -37.80 0.90
C PRO A 15 22.60 -36.84 -0.28
N PRO A 16 21.95 -37.25 -1.39
CA PRO A 16 21.71 -36.36 -2.50
C PRO A 16 21.04 -35.09 -1.97
N PRO A 17 21.40 -33.91 -2.51
CA PRO A 17 20.79 -32.66 -2.06
C PRO A 17 19.27 -32.83 -2.10
N PRO A 18 18.54 -32.37 -1.06
CA PRO A 18 17.09 -32.45 -1.08
C PRO A 18 16.60 -31.88 -2.40
N GLU A 19 15.70 -32.62 -3.07
CA GLU A 19 15.05 -32.10 -4.28
C GLU A 19 14.62 -30.66 -4.01
N PRO A 20 14.92 -29.71 -4.93
CA PRO A 20 14.50 -28.34 -4.74
C PRO A 20 13.00 -28.36 -4.45
N PRO A 21 12.52 -27.66 -3.39
CA PRO A 21 11.11 -27.64 -3.06
C PRO A 21 10.34 -27.32 -4.34
N ALA A 22 9.30 -28.11 -4.65
CA ALA A 22 8.44 -27.89 -5.81
C ALA A 22 8.18 -26.38 -5.93
N ALA A 23 8.62 -25.77 -7.04
CA ALA A 23 8.64 -24.32 -7.19
C ALA A 23 7.32 -23.74 -6.69
N ALA A 24 7.36 -22.94 -5.62
CA ALA A 24 6.17 -22.51 -4.91
C ALA A 24 5.20 -21.87 -5.91
N SER A 25 4.01 -22.45 -6.06
CA SER A 25 3.02 -21.92 -6.98
C SER A 25 2.42 -20.65 -6.39
N LEU A 26 2.34 -19.60 -7.21
CA LEU A 26 1.67 -18.35 -6.87
C LEU A 26 0.24 -18.38 -7.40
N THR A 27 -0.71 -17.92 -6.59
CA THR A 27 -2.09 -17.64 -7.02
C THR A 27 -2.42 -16.17 -6.85
N LEU A 28 -2.84 -15.52 -7.93
CA LEU A 28 -3.29 -14.13 -7.93
C LEU A 28 -4.69 -14.00 -8.54
N GLU A 29 -5.53 -13.22 -7.88
CA GLU A 29 -6.82 -12.78 -8.37
C GLU A 29 -6.72 -11.40 -9.02
N VAL A 30 -7.48 -11.22 -10.10
CA VAL A 30 -7.54 -10.05 -10.94
C VAL A 30 -9.01 -9.62 -11.05
N ALA A 31 -9.29 -8.35 -10.78
CA ALA A 31 -10.57 -7.72 -11.05
C ALA A 31 -10.59 -7.21 -12.50
N LEU A 32 -11.68 -7.48 -13.22
CA LEU A 32 -11.94 -6.98 -14.57
C LEU A 32 -13.30 -6.28 -14.57
N PRO A 33 -13.50 -5.20 -15.35
CA PRO A 33 -14.83 -4.75 -15.69
C PRO A 33 -15.61 -5.87 -16.39
N PRO A 34 -16.86 -6.14 -15.98
CA PRO A 34 -17.66 -7.23 -16.55
C PRO A 34 -17.77 -7.19 -18.08
N GLU A 35 -17.88 -6.00 -18.66
CA GLU A 35 -17.95 -5.75 -20.10
C GLU A 35 -16.69 -6.17 -20.86
N ASP A 36 -15.53 -6.17 -20.19
CA ASP A 36 -14.24 -6.52 -20.78
C ASP A 36 -13.88 -8.00 -20.61
N ALA A 37 -14.57 -8.73 -19.74
CA ALA A 37 -14.24 -10.11 -19.41
C ALA A 37 -14.25 -11.04 -20.64
N ALA A 38 -15.17 -10.81 -21.58
CA ALA A 38 -15.27 -11.58 -22.83
C ALA A 38 -14.09 -11.33 -23.79
N ARG A 39 -13.40 -10.19 -23.64
CA ARG A 39 -12.22 -9.83 -24.47
C ARG A 39 -10.98 -10.62 -24.06
N LEU A 40 -10.91 -11.13 -22.83
CA LEU A 40 -9.76 -11.85 -22.29
C LEU A 40 -9.26 -12.97 -23.21
N SER A 41 -10.18 -13.80 -23.73
CA SER A 41 -9.82 -14.92 -24.61
C SER A 41 -9.29 -14.51 -25.98
N ARG A 42 -9.47 -13.24 -26.36
CA ARG A 42 -9.06 -12.68 -27.66
C ARG A 42 -7.74 -11.91 -27.57
N LEU A 43 -7.25 -11.63 -26.36
CA LEU A 43 -5.96 -10.96 -26.18
C LEU A 43 -4.86 -11.83 -26.81
N PRO A 44 -3.97 -11.27 -27.65
CA PRO A 44 -2.90 -12.04 -28.28
C PRO A 44 -2.05 -12.83 -27.28
N ALA A 45 -1.73 -12.22 -26.13
CA ALA A 45 -0.94 -12.85 -25.06
C ALA A 45 -1.63 -14.07 -24.41
N ILE A 46 -2.96 -14.17 -24.49
CA ILE A 46 -3.75 -15.27 -23.95
C ILE A 46 -4.05 -16.30 -25.04
N ALA A 47 -4.49 -15.83 -26.22
CA ALA A 47 -4.86 -16.69 -27.34
C ALA A 47 -3.67 -17.52 -27.85
N ALA A 48 -2.48 -16.92 -27.95
CA ALA A 48 -1.27 -17.59 -28.43
C ALA A 48 -0.73 -18.67 -27.48
N ARG A 49 -1.09 -18.60 -26.20
CA ARG A 49 -0.60 -19.49 -25.14
C ARG A 49 -1.63 -20.52 -24.69
N ARG A 50 -2.84 -20.49 -25.24
CA ARG A 50 -3.93 -21.33 -24.77
C ARG A 50 -3.66 -22.80 -25.08
N ASN A 51 -3.63 -23.61 -24.03
CA ASN A 51 -3.45 -25.05 -24.12
C ASN A 51 -4.76 -25.78 -23.78
N GLY A 52 -5.15 -26.69 -24.65
CA GLY A 52 -6.32 -27.53 -24.47
C GLY A 52 -7.66 -26.79 -24.61
N ARG A 53 -8.74 -27.52 -24.30
CA ARG A 53 -10.12 -27.00 -24.35
C ARG A 53 -10.47 -26.31 -23.04
N SER A 54 -11.16 -25.18 -23.13
CA SER A 54 -11.75 -24.56 -21.94
C SER A 54 -12.94 -25.36 -21.43
N ARG A 55 -13.07 -25.41 -20.11
CA ARG A 55 -14.19 -26.05 -19.41
C ARG A 55 -15.04 -24.98 -18.76
N GLY A 56 -16.27 -24.83 -19.24
CA GLY A 56 -17.25 -23.91 -18.66
C GLY A 56 -18.28 -24.66 -17.83
N ALA A 57 -18.64 -24.11 -16.67
CA ALA A 57 -19.73 -24.60 -15.84
C ALA A 57 -20.54 -23.42 -15.27
N ALA A 58 -21.83 -23.65 -14.97
CA ALA A 58 -22.57 -22.75 -14.10
C ALA A 58 -21.97 -22.82 -12.70
N GLU A 59 -21.85 -21.67 -12.03
CA GLU A 59 -21.35 -21.56 -10.66
C GLU A 59 -22.31 -20.69 -9.86
N SER A 60 -22.75 -21.21 -8.73
CA SER A 60 -23.54 -20.46 -7.75
C SER A 60 -22.87 -20.59 -6.38
N LEU A 61 -22.77 -19.48 -5.66
CA LEU A 61 -22.21 -19.41 -4.31
C LEU A 61 -23.20 -18.70 -3.41
N LEU A 62 -23.34 -19.15 -2.17
CA LEU A 62 -24.18 -18.52 -1.17
C LEU A 62 -23.33 -18.14 0.03
N TRP A 63 -23.32 -16.87 0.43
CA TRP A 63 -22.66 -16.44 1.65
C TRP A 63 -23.66 -16.33 2.79
N LEU A 64 -23.27 -16.89 3.93
CA LEU A 64 -24.04 -16.97 5.14
C LEU A 64 -23.31 -16.23 6.27
N ASP A 65 -24.09 -15.65 7.17
CA ASP A 65 -23.61 -15.13 8.46
C ASP A 65 -24.72 -15.28 9.51
N THR A 66 -24.39 -15.03 10.75
CA THR A 66 -25.34 -14.81 11.84
C THR A 66 -26.12 -13.50 11.62
N PRO A 67 -27.33 -13.33 12.21
CA PRO A 67 -28.09 -12.08 12.10
C PRO A 67 -27.33 -10.85 12.64
N THR A 68 -26.38 -11.06 13.54
CA THR A 68 -25.53 -10.02 14.13
C THR A 68 -24.22 -9.77 13.37
N GLY A 69 -23.93 -10.53 12.31
CA GLY A 69 -22.72 -10.36 11.50
C GLY A 69 -21.43 -10.78 12.21
N THR A 70 -21.49 -11.77 13.11
CA THR A 70 -20.37 -12.24 13.92
C THR A 70 -19.20 -12.74 13.08
N LEU A 71 -19.45 -13.48 11.98
CA LEU A 71 -18.35 -13.95 11.13
C LEU A 71 -17.68 -12.79 10.40
N ALA A 72 -18.50 -11.91 9.83
CA ALA A 72 -18.00 -10.70 9.17
C ALA A 72 -17.18 -9.81 10.10
N ALA A 73 -17.55 -9.68 11.37
CA ALA A 73 -16.82 -8.91 12.38
C ALA A 73 -15.38 -9.43 12.54
N GLU A 74 -15.20 -10.76 12.51
CA GLU A 74 -13.89 -11.44 12.54
C GLU A 74 -13.18 -11.48 11.17
N GLY A 75 -13.77 -10.87 10.13
CA GLY A 75 -13.21 -10.88 8.78
C GLY A 75 -13.38 -12.23 8.07
N LEU A 76 -14.35 -13.03 8.47
CA LEU A 76 -14.67 -14.34 7.93
C LEU A 76 -16.00 -14.31 7.16
N ALA A 77 -16.19 -15.29 6.28
CA ALA A 77 -17.45 -15.52 5.59
C ALA A 77 -17.71 -17.01 5.44
N LEU A 78 -18.92 -17.47 5.75
CA LEU A 78 -19.31 -18.85 5.54
C LEU A 78 -19.88 -18.98 4.12
N GLU A 79 -19.13 -19.60 3.23
CA GLU A 79 -19.57 -19.88 1.86
C GLU A 79 -20.22 -21.25 1.78
N GLN A 80 -21.34 -21.35 1.09
CA GLN A 80 -22.07 -22.59 0.87
C GLN A 80 -22.23 -22.82 -0.63
N SER A 81 -21.82 -24.01 -1.07
CA SER A 81 -22.03 -24.48 -2.44
C SER A 81 -23.51 -24.87 -2.68
N PRO A 82 -23.94 -25.02 -3.94
CA PRO A 82 -25.31 -25.46 -4.26
C PRO A 82 -25.64 -26.87 -3.73
N ARG A 83 -24.60 -27.68 -3.46
CA ARG A 83 -24.74 -29.02 -2.88
C ARG A 83 -24.81 -29.02 -1.34
N GLY A 84 -24.86 -27.83 -0.73
CA GLY A 84 -24.93 -27.67 0.73
C GLY A 84 -23.60 -27.80 1.46
N GLN A 85 -22.50 -28.11 0.76
CA GLN A 85 -21.16 -28.11 1.37
C GLN A 85 -20.79 -26.68 1.76
N ARG A 86 -20.33 -26.51 3.00
CA ARG A 86 -19.90 -25.24 3.56
C ARG A 86 -18.37 -25.17 3.61
N SER A 87 -17.85 -23.96 3.47
CA SER A 87 -16.43 -23.63 3.60
C SER A 87 -16.30 -22.30 4.30
N LEU A 88 -15.39 -22.19 5.26
CA LEU A 88 -15.11 -20.93 5.91
C LEU A 88 -14.04 -20.18 5.12
N ILE A 89 -14.32 -18.95 4.72
CA ILE A 89 -13.44 -18.13 3.89
C ILE A 89 -12.90 -16.96 4.71
N ARG A 90 -11.59 -16.72 4.63
CA ARG A 90 -10.96 -15.53 5.17
C ARG A 90 -11.21 -14.33 4.24
N ALA A 91 -12.31 -13.62 4.49
CA ALA A 91 -12.76 -12.50 3.65
C ALA A 91 -11.86 -11.26 3.77
N LEU A 92 -11.26 -11.03 4.94
CA LEU A 92 -10.21 -10.03 5.18
C LEU A 92 -8.90 -10.72 5.57
N PRO A 93 -7.73 -10.23 5.13
CA PRO A 93 -6.45 -10.77 5.57
C PRO A 93 -6.38 -10.85 7.10
N ALA A 94 -5.71 -11.89 7.61
CA ALA A 94 -5.48 -12.01 9.05
C ALA A 94 -4.84 -10.72 9.58
N PRO A 95 -5.19 -10.21 10.78
CA PRO A 95 -4.69 -8.92 11.25
C PRO A 95 -3.16 -8.85 11.27
N HIS A 96 -2.50 -10.00 11.46
CA HIS A 96 -1.06 -10.16 11.49
C HIS A 96 -0.62 -11.07 10.32
N GLY A 97 0.63 -10.91 9.88
CA GLY A 97 1.24 -11.74 8.84
C GLY A 97 1.20 -11.15 7.44
N ALA A 98 1.99 -11.77 6.56
CA ALA A 98 2.15 -11.33 5.18
C ALA A 98 0.86 -11.56 4.38
N SER A 99 0.44 -10.52 3.66
CA SER A 99 -0.59 -10.58 2.64
C SER A 99 -0.21 -9.59 1.55
N HIS A 100 -0.70 -9.79 0.33
CA HIS A 100 -0.43 -8.89 -0.78
C HIS A 100 -1.71 -8.62 -1.57
N PRO A 101 -1.74 -7.52 -2.35
CA PRO A 101 -2.83 -7.27 -3.28
C PRO A 101 -3.03 -8.46 -4.23
N GLY A 102 -4.29 -8.78 -4.49
CA GLY A 102 -4.66 -9.91 -5.33
C GLY A 102 -4.37 -11.30 -4.76
N ALA A 103 -3.93 -11.43 -3.49
CA ALA A 103 -3.89 -12.76 -2.86
C ALA A 103 -5.31 -13.33 -2.79
N ALA A 104 -5.48 -14.55 -3.32
CA ALA A 104 -6.72 -15.29 -3.22
C ALA A 104 -7.10 -15.51 -1.73
N PRO A 105 -8.39 -15.44 -1.38
CA PRO A 105 -8.82 -15.65 -0.02
C PRO A 105 -8.54 -17.09 0.42
N GLU A 106 -8.05 -17.23 1.66
CA GLU A 106 -7.77 -18.53 2.27
C GLU A 106 -9.08 -19.23 2.62
N THR A 107 -9.15 -20.54 2.33
CA THR A 107 -10.22 -21.41 2.83
C THR A 107 -9.74 -22.08 4.11
N LEU A 108 -10.50 -21.92 5.18
CA LEU A 108 -10.21 -22.44 6.50
C LEU A 108 -11.06 -23.69 6.78
N PRO A 109 -10.58 -24.61 7.63
CA PRO A 109 -11.40 -25.71 8.15
C PRO A 109 -12.63 -25.17 8.89
N ILE A 110 -13.79 -25.82 8.75
CA ILE A 110 -15.05 -25.39 9.40
C ILE A 110 -14.91 -25.38 10.92
N GLU A 111 -14.05 -26.22 11.47
CA GLU A 111 -13.74 -26.34 12.89
C GLU A 111 -13.12 -25.06 13.47
N THR A 112 -12.65 -24.14 12.62
CA THR A 112 -12.11 -22.83 13.04
C THR A 112 -13.18 -21.74 13.19
N LEU A 113 -14.47 -22.11 13.07
CA LEU A 113 -15.58 -21.21 13.35
C LEU A 113 -15.50 -20.65 14.79
N PRO A 114 -15.75 -19.34 15.01
CA PRO A 114 -15.80 -18.77 16.35
C PRO A 114 -16.82 -19.49 17.24
N GLU A 115 -16.53 -19.71 18.52
CA GLU A 115 -17.42 -20.44 19.46
C GLU A 115 -18.83 -19.84 19.60
N CYS A 116 -18.99 -18.53 19.37
CA CYS A 116 -20.28 -17.85 19.39
C CYS A 116 -21.08 -17.98 18.07
N ALA A 117 -20.46 -18.47 16.99
CA ALA A 117 -21.09 -18.66 15.69
C ALA A 117 -21.93 -19.96 15.54
N PRO A 118 -21.55 -21.14 16.09
CA PRO A 118 -22.29 -22.39 15.87
C PRO A 118 -23.67 -22.45 16.54
N GLU A 119 -23.91 -21.67 17.60
CA GLU A 119 -25.20 -21.69 18.33
C GLU A 119 -26.27 -20.80 17.67
N ALA A 120 -25.89 -19.90 16.76
CA ALA A 120 -26.81 -18.97 16.10
C ALA A 120 -27.29 -19.52 14.74
N PRO A 121 -28.54 -19.26 14.33
CA PRO A 121 -29.00 -19.62 13.00
C PRO A 121 -28.26 -18.82 11.94
N TYR A 122 -27.69 -19.48 10.94
CA TYR A 122 -27.11 -18.81 9.79
C TYR A 122 -28.20 -18.36 8.81
N ILE A 123 -28.13 -17.10 8.39
CA ILE A 123 -28.98 -16.51 7.36
C ILE A 123 -28.17 -16.24 6.10
N SER A 124 -28.82 -16.29 4.95
CA SER A 124 -28.22 -15.88 3.68
C SER A 124 -28.10 -14.37 3.60
N ILE A 125 -26.88 -13.88 3.40
CA ILE A 125 -26.61 -12.44 3.28
C ILE A 125 -26.54 -12.02 1.80
N ALA A 126 -25.94 -12.86 0.96
CA ALA A 126 -25.74 -12.59 -0.46
C ALA A 126 -25.48 -13.90 -1.21
N ALA A 127 -25.66 -13.87 -2.52
CA ALA A 127 -25.36 -14.96 -3.43
C ALA A 127 -24.59 -14.45 -4.64
N PHE A 128 -23.86 -15.34 -5.30
CA PHE A 128 -23.33 -15.13 -6.64
C PHE A 128 -23.92 -16.19 -7.55
N ASP A 129 -24.38 -15.77 -8.73
CA ASP A 129 -24.84 -16.66 -9.79
C ASP A 129 -24.16 -16.28 -11.10
N GLY A 130 -23.54 -17.26 -11.74
CA GLY A 130 -22.76 -16.99 -12.94
C GLY A 130 -22.16 -18.21 -13.60
N ARG A 131 -21.04 -17.98 -14.26
CA ARG A 131 -20.30 -18.98 -15.01
C ARG A 131 -18.84 -18.96 -14.57
N ARG A 132 -18.29 -20.15 -14.40
CA ARG A 132 -16.86 -20.39 -14.22
C ARG A 132 -16.29 -20.98 -15.50
N LEU A 133 -15.26 -20.35 -16.04
CA LEU A 133 -14.51 -20.82 -17.21
C LEU A 133 -13.08 -21.13 -16.78
N SER A 134 -12.66 -22.39 -16.90
CA SER A 134 -11.29 -22.83 -16.62
C SER A 134 -10.54 -23.14 -17.91
N PHE A 135 -9.29 -22.73 -18.00
CA PHE A 135 -8.37 -23.01 -19.10
C PHE A 135 -6.92 -22.94 -18.65
N THR A 136 -6.02 -23.54 -19.43
CA THR A 136 -4.58 -23.55 -19.16
C THR A 136 -3.84 -22.71 -20.19
N LEU A 137 -2.80 -22.02 -19.74
CA LEU A 137 -1.89 -21.23 -20.56
C LEU A 137 -0.48 -21.82 -20.45
N ASP A 138 0.16 -22.03 -21.59
CA ASP A 138 1.55 -22.47 -21.66
C ASP A 138 2.50 -21.29 -21.42
N ASP A 139 3.52 -21.52 -20.60
CA ASP A 139 4.61 -20.59 -20.37
C ASP A 139 5.92 -21.38 -20.24
N PRO A 140 7.07 -20.85 -20.71
CA PRO A 140 8.36 -21.53 -20.58
C PRO A 140 8.73 -21.92 -19.14
N ALA A 141 8.28 -21.15 -18.13
CA ALA A 141 8.53 -21.47 -16.72
C ALA A 141 7.59 -22.56 -16.16
N GLY A 142 6.54 -22.94 -16.90
CA GLY A 142 5.54 -23.93 -16.52
C GLY A 142 4.10 -23.45 -16.75
N PRO A 143 3.12 -24.37 -16.79
CA PRO A 143 1.74 -24.03 -17.14
C PRO A 143 1.07 -23.15 -16.07
N VAL A 144 0.25 -22.20 -16.53
CA VAL A 144 -0.59 -21.35 -15.69
C VAL A 144 -2.05 -21.76 -15.85
N THR A 145 -2.70 -22.12 -14.75
CA THR A 145 -4.14 -22.38 -14.71
C THR A 145 -4.89 -21.06 -14.54
N ALA A 146 -5.86 -20.81 -15.41
CA ALA A 146 -6.73 -19.65 -15.37
C ALA A 146 -8.17 -20.05 -15.05
N ILE A 147 -8.80 -19.33 -14.13
CA ILE A 147 -10.22 -19.47 -13.78
C ILE A 147 -10.87 -18.10 -13.89
N LEU A 148 -11.69 -17.90 -14.92
CA LEU A 148 -12.52 -16.71 -15.08
C LEU A 148 -13.92 -16.96 -14.53
N ARG A 149 -14.34 -16.15 -13.56
CA ARG A 149 -15.70 -16.09 -13.03
C ARG A 149 -16.38 -14.85 -13.55
N THR A 150 -17.54 -15.01 -14.18
CA THR A 150 -18.39 -13.90 -14.62
C THR A 150 -19.83 -14.16 -14.21
N GLY A 151 -20.51 -13.14 -13.74
CA GLY A 151 -21.89 -13.29 -13.29
C GLY A 151 -22.33 -12.13 -12.43
N LYS A 152 -23.31 -12.40 -11.57
CA LYS A 152 -23.95 -11.38 -10.77
C LYS A 152 -23.86 -11.71 -9.29
N LEU A 153 -23.43 -10.72 -8.53
CA LEU A 153 -23.51 -10.69 -7.08
C LEU A 153 -24.88 -10.13 -6.70
N ARG A 154 -25.61 -10.84 -5.83
CA ARG A 154 -26.99 -10.55 -5.46
C ARG A 154 -27.12 -10.47 -3.95
N ALA A 155 -27.82 -9.46 -3.49
CA ALA A 155 -28.38 -9.38 -2.16
C ALA A 155 -29.86 -8.99 -2.25
N VAL A 156 -30.57 -8.97 -1.11
CA VAL A 156 -32.00 -8.67 -1.09
C VAL A 156 -32.35 -7.34 -1.76
N ALA A 157 -31.54 -6.30 -1.52
CA ALA A 157 -31.81 -4.95 -1.98
C ALA A 157 -31.00 -4.50 -3.21
N ALA A 158 -30.02 -5.31 -3.66
CA ALA A 158 -29.08 -4.87 -4.68
C ALA A 158 -28.49 -6.03 -5.49
N GLU A 159 -28.15 -5.74 -6.74
CA GLU A 159 -27.43 -6.65 -7.65
C GLU A 159 -26.29 -5.89 -8.33
N ARG A 160 -25.16 -6.59 -8.58
CA ARG A 160 -24.00 -6.03 -9.27
C ARG A 160 -23.30 -7.09 -10.13
N GLU A 161 -22.93 -6.75 -11.35
CA GLU A 161 -22.14 -7.63 -12.21
C GLU A 161 -20.67 -7.68 -11.75
N ILE A 162 -20.05 -8.85 -11.86
CA ILE A 162 -18.64 -9.05 -11.49
C ILE A 162 -17.91 -9.88 -12.54
N ALA A 163 -16.61 -9.61 -12.69
CA ALA A 163 -15.67 -10.48 -13.38
C ALA A 163 -14.37 -10.62 -12.58
N ARG A 164 -14.00 -11.87 -12.26
CA ARG A 164 -12.79 -12.22 -11.52
C ARG A 164 -11.99 -13.25 -12.29
N LEU A 165 -10.71 -12.98 -12.50
CA LEU A 165 -9.78 -13.94 -13.06
C LEU A 165 -8.79 -14.38 -11.98
N THR A 166 -8.71 -15.67 -11.71
CA THR A 166 -7.69 -16.27 -10.85
C THR A 166 -6.64 -16.95 -11.73
N LEU A 167 -5.37 -16.66 -11.50
CA LEU A 167 -4.22 -17.29 -12.18
C LEU A 167 -3.35 -18.01 -11.15
N THR A 168 -3.07 -19.28 -11.40
CA THR A 168 -2.26 -20.14 -10.53
C THR A 168 -1.16 -20.83 -11.34
N GLY A 169 0.10 -20.69 -10.93
CA GLY A 169 1.23 -21.31 -11.63
C GLY A 169 2.58 -20.86 -11.05
N PRO A 170 3.68 -20.99 -11.81
CA PRO A 170 4.98 -20.45 -11.43
C PRO A 170 4.91 -18.91 -11.24
N PRO A 171 5.56 -18.33 -10.21
CA PRO A 171 5.41 -16.91 -9.89
C PRO A 171 5.73 -15.96 -11.05
N GLY A 172 6.84 -16.20 -11.75
CA GLY A 172 7.24 -15.38 -12.91
C GLY A 172 6.22 -15.44 -14.06
N ALA A 173 5.70 -16.64 -14.36
CA ALA A 173 4.69 -16.84 -15.39
C ALA A 173 3.38 -16.13 -15.05
N VAL A 174 2.89 -16.27 -13.81
CA VAL A 174 1.66 -15.61 -13.35
C VAL A 174 1.77 -14.09 -13.46
N VAL A 175 2.88 -13.51 -12.97
CA VAL A 175 3.11 -12.06 -13.04
C VAL A 175 3.18 -11.58 -14.49
N ALA A 176 3.90 -12.29 -15.36
CA ALA A 176 4.01 -11.94 -16.78
C ALA A 176 2.64 -11.96 -17.50
N MET A 177 1.79 -12.97 -17.22
CA MET A 177 0.43 -13.02 -17.79
C MET A 177 -0.42 -11.85 -17.32
N ILE A 178 -0.36 -11.53 -16.04
CA ILE A 178 -1.12 -10.40 -15.48
C ILE A 178 -0.69 -9.07 -16.09
N GLN A 179 0.62 -8.84 -16.22
CA GLN A 179 1.14 -7.63 -16.85
C GLN A 179 0.68 -7.52 -18.31
N ALA A 180 0.68 -8.62 -19.05
CA ALA A 180 0.17 -8.65 -20.43
C ALA A 180 -1.33 -8.34 -20.51
N ILE A 181 -2.14 -8.89 -19.58
CA ILE A 181 -3.58 -8.59 -19.50
C ILE A 181 -3.80 -7.12 -19.14
N ALA A 182 -3.09 -6.61 -18.13
CA ALA A 182 -3.22 -5.24 -17.64
C ALA A 182 -2.73 -4.18 -18.64
N ALA A 183 -1.88 -4.55 -19.60
CA ALA A 183 -1.49 -3.66 -20.69
C ALA A 183 -2.69 -3.31 -21.60
N GLU A 184 -3.57 -4.27 -21.86
CA GLU A 184 -4.67 -4.13 -22.82
C GLU A 184 -6.06 -3.94 -22.19
N LEU A 185 -6.26 -4.47 -20.99
CA LEU A 185 -7.52 -4.40 -20.25
C LEU A 185 -7.35 -3.61 -18.94
N PRO A 186 -8.43 -2.98 -18.43
CA PRO A 186 -8.47 -2.34 -17.11
C PRO A 186 -8.44 -3.36 -15.94
N ALA A 187 -7.44 -4.24 -15.95
CA ALA A 187 -7.24 -5.30 -14.99
C ALA A 187 -6.42 -4.82 -13.79
N LEU A 188 -6.98 -4.93 -12.59
CA LEU A 188 -6.36 -4.48 -11.34
C LEU A 188 -6.42 -5.57 -10.26
N PRO A 189 -5.55 -5.52 -9.24
CA PRO A 189 -5.73 -6.33 -8.05
C PRO A 189 -7.10 -6.02 -7.38
N PRO A 190 -7.88 -7.03 -6.97
CA PRO A 190 -9.05 -6.85 -6.10
C PRO A 190 -8.73 -6.02 -4.86
N LEU A 191 -9.57 -5.01 -4.57
CA LEU A 191 -9.47 -4.23 -3.33
C LEU A 191 -10.11 -4.94 -2.12
N ALA A 192 -10.93 -5.95 -2.37
CA ALA A 192 -11.61 -6.79 -1.40
C ALA A 192 -11.82 -8.20 -1.98
N SER A 193 -12.02 -9.19 -1.12
CA SER A 193 -12.44 -10.53 -1.55
C SER A 193 -13.86 -10.50 -2.10
N LEU A 194 -14.24 -11.50 -2.90
CA LEU A 194 -15.61 -11.60 -3.40
C LEU A 194 -16.63 -11.72 -2.26
N ALA A 195 -16.28 -12.42 -1.17
CA ALA A 195 -17.11 -12.54 0.02
C ALA A 195 -17.31 -11.19 0.76
N GLU A 196 -16.24 -10.38 0.90
CA GLU A 196 -16.37 -9.04 1.50
C GLU A 196 -17.18 -8.10 0.60
N GLU A 197 -17.06 -8.21 -0.72
CA GLU A 197 -17.92 -7.48 -1.65
C GLU A 197 -19.38 -7.92 -1.60
N ALA A 198 -19.64 -9.21 -1.36
CA ALA A 198 -20.97 -9.76 -1.17
C ALA A 198 -21.64 -9.16 0.08
N ARG A 199 -20.88 -9.15 1.19
CA ARG A 199 -21.29 -8.54 2.45
C ARG A 199 -21.58 -7.04 2.29
N ALA A 200 -20.68 -6.32 1.61
CA ALA A 200 -20.82 -4.89 1.35
C ALA A 200 -22.11 -4.59 0.57
N LEU A 201 -22.38 -5.36 -0.49
CA LEU A 201 -23.60 -5.28 -1.28
C LEU A 201 -24.85 -5.54 -0.43
N ALA A 202 -24.81 -6.55 0.45
CA ALA A 202 -25.93 -6.92 1.30
C ALA A 202 -26.35 -5.83 2.29
N HIS A 203 -25.39 -5.08 2.83
CA HIS A 203 -25.67 -4.03 3.79
C HIS A 203 -25.76 -2.63 3.18
N GLY A 204 -25.54 -2.48 1.87
CA GLY A 204 -25.53 -1.16 1.21
C GLY A 204 -24.41 -0.24 1.71
N ILE A 205 -23.26 -0.82 2.07
CA ILE A 205 -22.09 -0.08 2.57
C ILE A 205 -20.85 -0.37 1.70
N PRO A 206 -19.81 0.48 1.74
CA PRO A 206 -18.56 0.18 1.04
C PRO A 206 -17.88 -1.08 1.58
N ALA A 207 -17.25 -1.84 0.69
CA ALA A 207 -16.40 -2.97 1.07
C ALA A 207 -15.25 -2.49 1.94
N ARG A 208 -14.95 -3.25 3.01
CA ARG A 208 -13.77 -2.99 3.82
C ARG A 208 -12.54 -3.29 2.98
N PRO A 209 -11.57 -2.36 2.88
CA PRO A 209 -10.33 -2.65 2.20
C PRO A 209 -9.54 -3.69 2.99
N ARG A 210 -8.74 -4.47 2.26
CA ARG A 210 -7.89 -5.52 2.82
C ARG A 210 -7.01 -5.03 3.98
N ARG A 211 -6.41 -3.84 3.85
CA ARG A 211 -5.59 -3.18 4.87
C ARG A 211 -5.82 -1.68 4.88
N ARG A 212 -5.54 -1.03 6.02
CA ARG A 212 -5.53 0.43 6.18
C ARG A 212 -4.35 0.87 7.04
N GLY A 213 -3.94 2.11 6.90
CA GLY A 213 -2.99 2.74 7.82
C GLY A 213 -1.58 2.14 7.79
N ALA A 214 -0.89 2.19 8.92
CA ALA A 214 0.45 1.64 9.08
C ALA A 214 0.39 0.11 9.33
N PRO A 215 1.39 -0.66 8.87
CA PRO A 215 1.49 -2.07 9.22
C PRO A 215 1.77 -2.24 10.72
N ASP A 216 1.18 -3.27 11.31
CA ASP A 216 1.62 -3.81 12.59
C ASP A 216 2.70 -4.87 12.30
N LEU A 217 3.88 -4.75 12.92
CA LEU A 217 5.00 -5.66 12.74
C LEU A 217 5.30 -6.50 13.99
N ALA A 218 4.42 -6.51 15.00
CA ALA A 218 4.65 -7.21 16.25
C ALA A 218 4.91 -8.73 16.09
N THR A 219 4.42 -9.33 15.01
CA THR A 219 4.60 -10.76 14.70
C THR A 219 5.73 -11.05 13.71
N ALA A 220 6.44 -10.02 13.23
CA ALA A 220 7.53 -10.21 12.27
C ALA A 220 8.83 -10.49 13.06
N GLU A 221 9.34 -11.72 12.93
CA GLU A 221 10.54 -12.15 13.66
C GLU A 221 11.82 -11.64 13.01
N THR A 222 11.87 -11.65 11.67
CA THR A 222 13.04 -11.28 10.88
C THR A 222 12.82 -10.06 10.01
N VAL A 223 13.91 -9.49 9.47
CA VAL A 223 13.84 -8.42 8.47
C VAL A 223 13.11 -8.88 7.20
N ALA A 224 13.23 -10.16 6.81
CA ALA A 224 12.49 -10.73 5.69
C ALA A 224 10.97 -10.73 5.91
N ASP A 225 10.53 -11.14 7.11
CA ASP A 225 9.10 -11.16 7.46
C ASP A 225 8.53 -9.74 7.43
N ALA A 226 9.28 -8.79 8.00
CA ALA A 226 8.90 -7.39 7.98
C ALA A 226 8.83 -6.81 6.56
N LEU A 227 9.74 -7.17 5.66
CA LEU A 227 9.68 -6.77 4.25
C LEU A 227 8.40 -7.28 3.59
N ALA A 228 8.07 -8.57 3.76
CA ALA A 228 6.86 -9.16 3.18
C ALA A 228 5.58 -8.55 3.77
N GLN A 229 5.49 -8.46 5.09
CA GLN A 229 4.32 -7.94 5.80
C GLN A 229 4.11 -6.44 5.55
N ALA A 230 5.15 -5.62 5.69
CA ALA A 230 5.02 -4.17 5.51
C ALA A 230 4.75 -3.78 4.05
N SER A 231 5.47 -4.38 3.09
CA SER A 231 5.30 -4.02 1.67
C SER A 231 3.92 -4.38 1.15
N GLY A 232 3.43 -5.59 1.45
CA GLY A 232 2.10 -6.03 1.06
C GLY A 232 0.97 -5.28 1.77
N HIS A 233 1.11 -4.99 3.07
CA HIS A 233 0.13 -4.17 3.80
C HIS A 233 0.02 -2.76 3.24
N LEU A 234 1.15 -2.09 3.02
CA LEU A 234 1.17 -0.74 2.49
C LEU A 234 0.70 -0.69 1.03
N ALA A 235 0.96 -1.74 0.25
CA ALA A 235 0.41 -1.87 -1.10
C ALA A 235 -1.12 -1.94 -1.07
N ASP A 236 -1.71 -2.81 -0.25
CA ASP A 236 -3.17 -2.90 -0.06
C ASP A 236 -3.76 -1.55 0.39
N ALA A 237 -3.13 -0.90 1.37
CA ALA A 237 -3.59 0.38 1.89
C ALA A 237 -3.53 1.52 0.85
N VAL A 238 -2.52 1.53 -0.03
CA VAL A 238 -2.39 2.51 -1.11
C VAL A 238 -3.43 2.27 -2.21
N LEU A 239 -3.58 1.02 -2.67
CA LEU A 239 -4.51 0.69 -3.74
C LEU A 239 -5.96 0.94 -3.35
N ALA A 240 -6.31 0.71 -2.08
CA ALA A 240 -7.62 1.00 -1.54
C ALA A 240 -8.05 2.48 -1.64
N MET A 241 -7.09 3.42 -1.78
CA MET A 241 -7.40 4.85 -1.86
C MET A 241 -7.74 5.32 -3.26
N ALA A 242 -7.35 4.60 -4.31
CA ALA A 242 -7.54 5.06 -5.69
C ALA A 242 -9.01 5.34 -6.06
N PRO A 243 -10.00 4.49 -5.67
CA PRO A 243 -11.41 4.81 -5.93
C PRO A 243 -11.97 5.99 -5.13
N LEU A 244 -11.25 6.46 -4.10
CA LEU A 244 -11.64 7.58 -3.25
C LEU A 244 -10.99 8.90 -3.71
N VAL A 245 -10.18 8.86 -4.78
CA VAL A 245 -9.62 10.05 -5.40
C VAL A 245 -10.67 10.63 -6.33
N GLY A 246 -11.10 11.85 -6.04
CA GLY A 246 -11.97 12.61 -6.93
C GLY A 246 -12.04 14.07 -6.49
N ALA A 247 -12.16 14.98 -7.45
CA ALA A 247 -12.24 16.41 -7.13
C ALA A 247 -13.39 16.75 -6.16
N ASP A 248 -14.53 16.08 -6.34
CA ASP A 248 -15.75 16.24 -5.54
C ASP A 248 -15.75 15.40 -4.25
N ALA A 249 -14.90 14.37 -4.17
CA ALA A 249 -14.77 13.51 -2.99
C ALA A 249 -13.96 14.16 -1.85
N GLY A 250 -13.31 15.29 -2.14
CA GLY A 250 -12.45 16.00 -1.20
C GLY A 250 -11.03 15.43 -1.10
N PRO A 251 -10.18 16.02 -0.24
CA PRO A 251 -8.72 15.83 -0.28
C PRO A 251 -8.24 14.53 0.38
N GLU A 252 -9.14 13.79 1.03
CA GLU A 252 -8.74 12.71 1.94
C GLU A 252 -8.18 11.51 1.17
N GLY A 253 -8.78 11.13 0.03
CA GLY A 253 -8.25 10.05 -0.81
C GLY A 253 -6.82 10.34 -1.28
N VAL A 254 -6.58 11.54 -1.81
CA VAL A 254 -5.23 12.00 -2.22
C VAL A 254 -4.28 12.06 -1.03
N HIS A 255 -4.72 12.56 0.11
CA HIS A 255 -3.91 12.66 1.32
C HIS A 255 -3.45 11.28 1.80
N GLN A 256 -4.38 10.34 2.00
CA GLN A 256 -4.08 9.00 2.50
C GLN A 256 -3.25 8.18 1.52
N MET A 257 -3.52 8.27 0.21
CA MET A 257 -2.71 7.61 -0.82
C MET A 257 -1.26 8.11 -0.76
N ARG A 258 -1.04 9.42 -0.63
CA ARG A 258 0.30 10.01 -0.45
C ARG A 258 0.97 9.55 0.84
N VAL A 259 0.23 9.45 1.95
CA VAL A 259 0.77 8.96 3.22
C VAL A 259 1.26 7.52 3.07
N GLY A 260 0.45 6.63 2.48
CA GLY A 260 0.81 5.24 2.20
C GLY A 260 2.05 5.12 1.31
N LEU A 261 2.10 5.85 0.19
CA LEU A 261 3.25 5.85 -0.72
C LEU A 261 4.54 6.37 -0.06
N ARG A 262 4.44 7.40 0.78
CA ARG A 262 5.59 7.91 1.55
C ARG A 262 6.07 6.90 2.58
N ARG A 263 5.16 6.18 3.25
CA ARG A 263 5.52 5.08 4.16
C ARG A 263 6.24 3.96 3.42
N LEU A 264 5.71 3.53 2.27
CA LEU A 264 6.32 2.48 1.46
C LEU A 264 7.71 2.87 0.97
N ARG A 265 7.88 4.08 0.42
CA ARG A 265 9.20 4.60 0.02
C ARG A 265 10.18 4.71 1.19
N SER A 266 9.70 5.14 2.36
CA SER A 266 10.53 5.19 3.57
C SER A 266 10.97 3.80 4.00
N MET A 267 10.05 2.83 4.03
CA MET A 267 10.35 1.42 4.34
C MET A 267 11.42 0.85 3.40
N LEU A 268 11.27 1.01 2.07
CA LEU A 268 12.27 0.57 1.09
C LEU A 268 13.65 1.21 1.35
N LYS A 269 13.68 2.50 1.67
CA LYS A 269 14.94 3.19 2.03
C LYS A 269 15.56 2.69 3.33
N LEU A 270 14.75 2.38 4.34
CA LEU A 270 15.22 1.86 5.63
C LEU A 270 15.82 0.47 5.48
N MET A 271 15.20 -0.37 4.64
CA MET A 271 15.59 -1.75 4.40
C MET A 271 16.51 -1.94 3.19
N ARG A 272 17.00 -0.85 2.57
CA ARG A 272 17.81 -0.89 1.34
C ARG A 272 18.97 -1.88 1.41
N LYS A 273 19.68 -1.97 2.54
CA LYS A 273 20.80 -2.91 2.68
C LYS A 273 20.36 -4.39 2.62
N ALA A 274 19.11 -4.68 2.98
CA ALA A 274 18.52 -6.01 2.94
C ALA A 274 17.76 -6.27 1.63
N ALA A 275 17.36 -5.22 0.91
CA ALA A 275 16.51 -5.28 -0.28
C ALA A 275 16.92 -4.21 -1.31
N ASP A 276 18.14 -4.31 -1.85
CA ASP A 276 18.56 -3.54 -3.03
C ASP A 276 18.67 -4.48 -4.24
N GLY A 277 18.31 -3.97 -5.41
CA GLY A 277 18.26 -4.75 -6.64
C GLY A 277 17.36 -4.09 -7.69
N PRO A 278 17.23 -4.71 -8.88
CA PRO A 278 16.40 -4.18 -9.95
C PRO A 278 14.92 -4.00 -9.55
N ALA A 279 14.34 -4.99 -8.87
CA ALA A 279 12.92 -4.96 -8.50
C ALA A 279 12.56 -3.85 -7.47
N PRO A 280 13.28 -3.68 -6.33
CA PRO A 280 13.04 -2.54 -5.45
C PRO A 280 13.19 -1.17 -6.13
N ARG A 281 14.13 -1.03 -7.08
CA ARG A 281 14.37 0.21 -7.82
C ARG A 281 13.25 0.53 -8.80
N ALA A 282 12.79 -0.47 -9.56
CA ALA A 282 11.64 -0.34 -10.44
C ALA A 282 10.39 0.08 -9.65
N LEU A 283 10.15 -0.57 -8.50
CA LEU A 283 9.07 -0.18 -7.60
C LEU A 283 9.25 1.27 -7.13
N GLU A 284 10.43 1.66 -6.63
CA GLU A 284 10.70 3.06 -6.22
C GLU A 284 10.39 4.08 -7.33
N ASP A 285 10.64 3.75 -8.59
CA ASP A 285 10.36 4.61 -9.75
C ASP A 285 8.87 4.69 -10.09
N GLY A 286 8.14 3.57 -10.00
CA GLY A 286 6.68 3.56 -10.06
C GLY A 286 6.05 4.45 -8.96
N LEU A 287 6.55 4.33 -7.71
CA LEU A 287 6.08 5.17 -6.60
C LEU A 287 6.39 6.67 -6.82
N LYS A 288 7.54 7.01 -7.42
CA LYS A 288 7.87 8.40 -7.78
C LYS A 288 6.90 8.94 -8.83
N THR A 289 6.60 8.15 -9.85
CA THR A 289 5.68 8.52 -10.93
C THR A 289 4.30 8.83 -10.36
N LEU A 290 3.72 7.93 -9.57
CA LEU A 290 2.41 8.14 -8.95
C LEU A 290 2.40 9.35 -7.98
N LEU A 291 3.48 9.56 -7.22
CA LEU A 291 3.60 10.75 -6.37
C LEU A 291 3.68 12.07 -7.15
N ALA A 292 4.15 12.05 -8.40
CA ALA A 292 4.21 13.23 -9.27
C ALA A 292 2.81 13.69 -9.69
N TYR A 293 1.87 12.77 -9.93
CA TYR A 293 0.46 13.11 -10.19
C TYR A 293 -0.28 13.54 -8.91
N LEU A 294 -0.01 12.88 -7.78
CA LEU A 294 -0.62 13.24 -6.49
C LEU A 294 -0.09 14.55 -5.89
N GLY A 295 1.09 15.01 -6.32
CA GLY A 295 1.75 16.22 -5.81
C GLY A 295 0.91 17.47 -5.99
N PRO A 296 0.66 17.89 -7.25
CA PRO A 296 -0.10 19.10 -7.55
C PRO A 296 -1.48 19.11 -6.90
N ALA A 297 -2.23 18.00 -6.95
CA ALA A 297 -3.55 17.90 -6.33
C ALA A 297 -3.49 18.20 -4.82
N ARG A 298 -2.55 17.57 -4.10
CA ARG A 298 -2.38 17.80 -2.66
C ARG A 298 -1.89 19.22 -2.35
N ASP A 299 -0.96 19.73 -3.14
CA ASP A 299 -0.38 21.04 -2.89
C ASP A 299 -1.45 22.13 -3.04
N TRP A 300 -2.32 22.02 -4.05
CA TRP A 300 -3.48 22.90 -4.21
C TRP A 300 -4.58 22.68 -3.17
N ASP A 301 -4.86 21.44 -2.74
CA ASP A 301 -5.80 21.19 -1.64
C ASP A 301 -5.33 21.84 -0.32
N VAL A 302 -4.04 21.72 -0.01
CA VAL A 302 -3.44 22.34 1.19
C VAL A 302 -3.46 23.85 1.08
N PHE A 303 -3.15 24.39 -0.10
CA PHE A 303 -3.18 25.83 -0.32
C PHE A 303 -4.59 26.42 -0.18
N THR A 304 -5.55 25.90 -0.93
CA THR A 304 -6.94 26.41 -0.99
C THR A 304 -7.65 26.32 0.35
N ARG A 305 -7.42 25.24 1.12
CA ARG A 305 -8.06 25.02 2.43
C ARG A 305 -7.26 25.56 3.62
N GLY A 306 -5.99 25.89 3.41
CA GLY A 306 -5.09 26.42 4.43
C GLY A 306 -4.88 27.93 4.24
N LEU A 307 -3.70 28.30 3.75
CA LEU A 307 -3.29 29.69 3.60
C LEU A 307 -4.25 30.52 2.73
N GLY A 308 -4.74 29.95 1.63
CA GLY A 308 -5.69 30.62 0.73
C GLY A 308 -6.99 30.99 1.45
N ALA A 309 -7.54 30.06 2.24
CA ALA A 309 -8.74 30.31 3.05
C ALA A 309 -8.50 31.40 4.11
N GLN A 310 -7.36 31.38 4.81
CA GLN A 310 -7.00 32.42 5.79
C GLN A 310 -6.91 33.81 5.15
N VAL A 311 -6.30 33.91 3.97
CA VAL A 311 -6.21 35.18 3.23
C VAL A 311 -7.59 35.65 2.76
N ALA A 312 -8.45 34.73 2.33
CA ALA A 312 -9.83 35.05 1.94
C ALA A 312 -10.64 35.64 3.11
N GLU A 313 -10.52 35.04 4.29
CA GLU A 313 -11.19 35.47 5.52
C GLU A 313 -10.68 36.83 6.02
N ALA A 314 -9.36 37.05 5.95
CA ALA A 314 -8.74 38.30 6.39
C ALA A 314 -9.00 39.49 5.44
N MET A 315 -9.34 39.22 4.17
CA MET A 315 -9.53 40.24 3.14
C MET A 315 -10.87 40.09 2.41
N PRO A 316 -12.02 40.16 3.11
CA PRO A 316 -13.32 39.96 2.50
C PRO A 316 -13.61 41.04 1.45
N GLY A 317 -14.16 40.64 0.31
CA GLY A 317 -14.53 41.56 -0.78
C GLY A 317 -13.35 42.11 -1.60
N ASN A 318 -12.10 41.69 -1.31
CA ASN A 318 -10.95 42.09 -2.12
C ASN A 318 -10.95 41.34 -3.47
N ARG A 319 -11.35 42.04 -4.54
CA ARG A 319 -11.50 41.46 -5.88
C ARG A 319 -10.20 40.81 -6.44
N PRO A 320 -9.02 41.45 -6.34
CA PRO A 320 -7.76 40.79 -6.71
C PRO A 320 -7.49 39.46 -5.98
N ILE A 321 -7.78 39.39 -4.66
CA ILE A 321 -7.64 38.15 -3.88
C ILE A 321 -8.64 37.10 -4.35
N ALA A 322 -9.91 37.46 -4.55
CA ALA A 322 -10.93 36.53 -5.04
C ALA A 322 -10.54 35.90 -6.39
N GLN A 323 -10.14 36.72 -7.37
CA GLN A 323 -9.70 36.25 -8.68
C GLN A 323 -8.46 35.35 -8.63
N PHE A 324 -7.56 35.59 -7.66
CA PHE A 324 -6.40 34.75 -7.43
C PHE A 324 -6.80 33.38 -6.86
N LEU A 325 -7.74 33.34 -5.92
CA LEU A 325 -8.25 32.10 -5.33
C LEU A 325 -9.06 31.27 -6.34
N ASP A 326 -9.84 31.91 -7.21
CA ASP A 326 -10.52 31.25 -8.33
C ASP A 326 -9.50 30.56 -9.26
N ALA A 327 -8.37 31.22 -9.55
CA ALA A 327 -7.31 30.64 -10.34
C ALA A 327 -6.61 29.46 -9.63
N ALA A 328 -6.46 29.52 -8.30
CA ALA A 328 -5.93 28.42 -7.51
C ALA A 328 -6.87 27.20 -7.53
N GLU A 329 -8.18 27.42 -7.41
CA GLU A 329 -9.18 26.36 -7.52
C GLU A 329 -9.19 25.74 -8.93
N GLN A 330 -9.06 26.56 -9.98
CA GLN A 330 -8.93 26.04 -11.35
C GLN A 330 -7.71 25.11 -11.49
N ARG A 331 -6.54 25.50 -10.96
CA ARG A 331 -5.35 24.63 -10.98
C ARG A 331 -5.54 23.36 -10.15
N ARG A 332 -6.29 23.43 -9.04
CA ARG A 332 -6.68 22.26 -8.25
C ARG A 332 -7.47 21.30 -9.12
N GLN A 333 -8.50 21.78 -9.81
CA GLN A 333 -9.35 20.96 -10.68
C GLN A 333 -8.56 20.32 -11.83
N GLU A 334 -7.70 21.09 -12.50
CA GLU A 334 -6.81 20.58 -13.56
C GLU A 334 -5.90 19.45 -13.03
N ALA A 335 -5.37 19.59 -11.81
CA ALA A 335 -4.55 18.55 -11.19
C ALA A 335 -5.34 17.27 -10.89
N TYR A 336 -6.59 17.39 -10.44
CA TYR A 336 -7.48 16.23 -10.21
C TYR A 336 -7.85 15.54 -11.52
N VAL A 337 -8.19 16.29 -12.58
CA VAL A 337 -8.46 15.71 -13.92
C VAL A 337 -7.26 14.91 -14.43
N ALA A 338 -6.05 15.46 -14.31
CA ALA A 338 -4.83 14.75 -14.70
C ALA A 338 -4.57 13.49 -13.86
N LEU A 339 -4.82 13.55 -12.55
CA LEU A 339 -4.67 12.43 -11.63
C LEU A 339 -5.68 11.31 -11.92
N GLU A 340 -6.96 11.64 -12.09
CA GLU A 340 -8.02 10.68 -12.41
C GLU A 340 -7.75 9.99 -13.75
N ALA A 341 -7.33 10.74 -14.77
CA ALA A 341 -6.92 10.17 -16.06
C ALA A 341 -5.72 9.21 -15.92
N PHE A 342 -4.74 9.54 -15.07
CA PHE A 342 -3.62 8.65 -14.80
C PHE A 342 -4.05 7.37 -14.08
N LEU A 343 -4.91 7.47 -13.06
CA LEU A 343 -5.44 6.33 -12.31
C LEU A 343 -6.30 5.39 -13.18
N ALA A 344 -6.98 5.91 -14.21
CA ALA A 344 -7.68 5.09 -15.19
C ALA A 344 -6.75 4.44 -16.25
N GLY A 345 -5.51 4.95 -16.38
CA GLY A 345 -4.58 4.60 -17.44
C GLY A 345 -3.72 3.36 -17.21
N PRO A 346 -3.04 2.86 -18.27
CA PRO A 346 -2.15 1.70 -18.18
C PRO A 346 -0.95 1.91 -17.24
N GLY A 347 -0.46 3.16 -17.11
CA GLY A 347 0.64 3.48 -16.21
C GLY A 347 0.33 3.17 -14.74
N TYR A 348 -0.88 3.50 -14.28
CA TYR A 348 -1.30 3.13 -12.92
C TYR A 348 -1.48 1.62 -12.77
N ARG A 349 -2.03 0.93 -13.78
CA ARG A 349 -2.20 -0.53 -13.73
C ARG A 349 -0.87 -1.27 -13.61
N ALA A 350 0.15 -0.81 -14.34
CA ALA A 350 1.52 -1.34 -14.20
C ALA A 350 2.04 -1.17 -12.76
N ILE A 351 1.93 0.03 -12.20
CA ILE A 351 2.35 0.31 -10.81
C ILE A 351 1.56 -0.53 -9.80
N ALA A 352 0.25 -0.72 -10.00
CA ALA A 352 -0.58 -1.52 -9.12
C ALA A 352 -0.16 -2.99 -9.11
N TRP A 353 0.24 -3.54 -10.27
CA TRP A 353 0.75 -4.90 -10.36
C TRP A 353 2.20 -5.04 -9.91
N GLU A 354 3.04 -4.02 -10.05
CA GLU A 354 4.35 -3.99 -9.39
C GLU A 354 4.23 -4.02 -7.87
N LEU A 355 3.30 -3.22 -7.32
CA LEU A 355 2.95 -3.21 -5.89
C LEU A 355 2.46 -4.57 -5.39
N ALA A 356 1.68 -5.29 -6.21
CA ALA A 356 1.18 -6.62 -5.88
C ALA A 356 2.27 -7.70 -6.00
N ALA A 357 3.03 -7.70 -7.10
CA ALA A 357 4.02 -8.71 -7.40
C ALA A 357 5.23 -8.66 -6.45
N PHE A 358 5.66 -7.47 -6.04
CA PHE A 358 6.85 -7.30 -5.19
C PHE A 358 6.83 -8.17 -3.91
N PRO A 359 5.80 -8.08 -3.03
CA PRO A 359 5.62 -8.99 -1.90
C PRO A 359 5.24 -10.42 -2.31
N ALA A 360 4.44 -10.60 -3.36
CA ALA A 360 3.93 -11.92 -3.76
C ALA A 360 5.03 -12.87 -4.25
N THR A 361 6.09 -12.34 -4.88
CA THR A 361 7.22 -13.11 -5.40
C THR A 361 8.48 -12.99 -4.55
N LEU A 362 8.44 -12.22 -3.46
CA LEU A 362 9.61 -11.84 -2.66
C LEU A 362 10.73 -11.27 -3.54
N ALA A 363 10.38 -10.38 -4.47
CA ALA A 363 11.24 -9.95 -5.58
C ALA A 363 12.61 -9.37 -5.16
N TRP A 364 12.74 -8.91 -3.92
CA TRP A 364 14.02 -8.45 -3.35
C TRP A 364 15.04 -9.56 -3.07
N ARG A 365 14.62 -10.84 -3.10
CA ARG A 365 15.51 -12.00 -2.93
C ARG A 365 16.19 -12.40 -4.24
N GLU A 366 15.60 -12.03 -5.37
CA GLU A 366 16.14 -12.34 -6.68
C GLU A 366 17.47 -11.61 -6.89
N GLY A 367 18.55 -12.37 -7.09
CA GLY A 367 19.90 -11.83 -7.23
C GLY A 367 20.46 -11.16 -5.96
N ALA A 368 19.87 -11.40 -4.78
CA ALA A 368 20.37 -10.86 -3.52
C ALA A 368 21.76 -11.40 -3.18
N SER A 369 22.66 -10.53 -2.70
CA SER A 369 23.98 -10.94 -2.22
C SER A 369 23.88 -11.74 -0.90
N ALA A 370 24.94 -12.49 -0.57
CA ALA A 370 25.02 -13.21 0.70
C ALA A 370 24.83 -12.30 1.92
N ASP A 371 25.42 -11.09 1.89
CA ASP A 371 25.26 -10.09 2.96
C ASP A 371 23.81 -9.62 3.11
N ALA A 372 23.10 -9.42 1.99
CA ALA A 372 21.70 -9.02 2.01
C ALA A 372 20.83 -10.13 2.59
N LEU A 373 21.08 -11.39 2.21
CA LEU A 373 20.37 -12.56 2.75
C LEU A 373 20.65 -12.75 4.26
N ALA A 374 21.89 -12.54 4.71
CA ALA A 374 22.22 -12.56 6.13
C ALA A 374 21.49 -11.46 6.91
N LEU A 375 21.41 -10.25 6.35
CA LEU A 375 20.67 -9.15 6.96
C LEU A 375 19.15 -9.42 6.99
N GLN A 376 18.60 -10.04 5.94
CA GLN A 376 17.21 -10.47 5.89
C GLN A 376 16.86 -11.46 7.02
N ALA A 377 17.79 -12.34 7.38
CA ALA A 377 17.63 -13.32 8.47
C ALA A 377 17.85 -12.73 9.88
N THR A 378 18.25 -11.46 10.02
CA THR A 378 18.51 -10.84 11.31
C THR A 378 17.20 -10.61 12.09
N PRO A 379 17.18 -10.78 13.44
CA PRO A 379 16.03 -10.43 14.25
C PRO A 379 15.59 -8.97 14.05
N LEU A 380 14.30 -8.77 13.80
CA LEU A 380 13.76 -7.47 13.42
C LEU A 380 13.94 -6.41 14.51
N GLU A 381 13.74 -6.78 15.77
CA GLU A 381 13.88 -5.87 16.91
C GLU A 381 15.30 -5.29 17.00
N ALA A 382 16.32 -6.16 16.90
CA ALA A 382 17.73 -5.76 16.91
C ALA A 382 18.09 -4.85 15.72
N PHE A 383 17.58 -5.19 14.53
CA PHE A 383 17.75 -4.36 13.33
C PHE A 383 17.09 -2.98 13.51
N GLY A 384 15.86 -2.95 14.02
CA GLY A 384 15.08 -1.74 14.28
C GLY A 384 15.77 -0.82 15.29
N ALA A 385 16.17 -1.35 16.44
CA ALA A 385 16.88 -0.60 17.49
C ALA A 385 18.20 0.01 16.96
N HIS A 386 18.98 -0.77 16.21
CA HIS A 386 20.22 -0.28 15.61
C HIS A 386 19.98 0.87 14.62
N LEU A 387 18.96 0.75 13.75
CA LEU A 387 18.61 1.77 12.78
C LEU A 387 18.12 3.05 13.45
N LEU A 388 17.19 2.92 14.42
CA LEU A 388 16.65 4.04 15.19
C LEU A 388 17.75 4.77 15.94
N GLY A 389 18.66 4.04 16.60
CA GLY A 389 19.81 4.58 17.30
C GLY A 389 20.72 5.42 16.38
N ARG A 390 21.00 4.95 15.16
CA ARG A 390 21.80 5.73 14.20
C ARG A 390 21.10 7.01 13.76
N ARG A 391 19.79 6.97 13.50
CA ARG A 391 19.00 8.14 13.09
C ARG A 391 18.88 9.17 14.21
N TRP A 392 18.67 8.71 15.44
CA TRP A 392 18.66 9.56 16.63
C TRP A 392 19.98 10.31 16.82
N LYS A 393 21.12 9.60 16.75
CA LYS A 393 22.44 10.22 16.88
C LYS A 393 22.68 11.30 15.85
N GLY A 394 22.26 11.07 14.59
CA GLY A 394 22.33 12.09 13.54
C GLY A 394 21.50 13.32 13.89
N LEU A 395 20.22 13.13 14.23
CA LEU A 395 19.32 14.22 14.57
C LEU A 395 19.77 15.00 15.82
N ALA A 396 20.27 14.32 16.84
CA ALA A 396 20.77 14.96 18.06
C ALA A 396 22.02 15.81 17.81
N ARG A 397 22.91 15.33 16.94
CA ARG A 397 24.08 16.10 16.51
C ARG A 397 23.66 17.37 15.76
N ASP A 398 22.67 17.26 14.89
CA ASP A 398 22.18 18.41 14.12
C ASP A 398 21.48 19.41 15.05
N ALA A 399 20.64 18.93 15.96
CA ALA A 399 19.93 19.77 16.92
C ALA A 399 20.86 20.57 17.85
N ALA A 400 22.04 20.04 18.19
CA ALA A 400 23.04 20.76 18.99
C ALA A 400 23.54 22.06 18.34
N GLY A 401 23.43 22.20 17.02
CA GLY A 401 23.82 23.39 16.28
C GLY A 401 22.64 24.24 15.77
N MET A 402 21.40 23.94 16.17
CA MET A 402 20.18 24.50 15.56
C MET A 402 20.11 26.04 15.59
N GLU A 403 20.57 26.65 16.68
CA GLU A 403 20.53 28.11 16.87
C GLU A 403 21.26 28.86 15.74
N ALA A 404 22.40 28.30 15.30
CA ALA A 404 23.27 28.88 14.28
C ALA A 404 23.02 28.33 12.86
N MET A 405 21.98 27.52 12.65
CA MET A 405 21.69 26.96 11.32
C MET A 405 21.05 27.97 10.38
N ASP A 406 21.52 27.97 9.14
CA ASP A 406 20.83 28.59 8.01
C ASP A 406 19.58 27.78 7.59
N GLY A 407 18.84 28.30 6.63
CA GLY A 407 17.61 27.67 6.14
C GLY A 407 17.84 26.30 5.47
N GLU A 408 19.00 26.08 4.86
CA GLU A 408 19.34 24.82 4.18
C GLU A 408 19.57 23.71 5.20
N ARG A 409 20.37 23.96 6.24
CA ARG A 409 20.62 22.99 7.32
C ARG A 409 19.37 22.70 8.14
N LEU A 410 18.49 23.69 8.37
CA LEU A 410 17.18 23.46 8.97
C LEU A 410 16.29 22.56 8.09
N HIS A 411 16.37 22.70 6.76
CA HIS A 411 15.67 21.82 5.83
C HIS A 411 16.20 20.38 5.90
N GLU A 412 17.52 20.19 5.96
CA GLU A 412 18.14 18.87 6.12
C GLU A 412 17.71 18.22 7.44
N MET A 413 17.77 18.95 8.55
CA MET A 413 17.31 18.48 9.86
C MET A 413 15.84 18.05 9.82
N ARG A 414 14.98 18.80 9.13
CA ARG A 414 13.57 18.42 8.92
C ARG A 414 13.44 17.09 8.18
N LEU A 415 14.25 16.88 7.14
CA LEU A 415 14.26 15.61 6.41
C LEU A 415 14.69 14.46 7.32
N ASP A 416 15.67 14.66 8.20
CA ASP A 416 16.11 13.65 9.16
C ASP A 416 15.10 13.37 10.28
N ALA A 417 14.44 14.40 10.83
CA ALA A 417 13.33 14.23 11.76
C ALA A 417 12.19 13.41 11.11
N LYS A 418 11.85 13.70 9.85
CA LYS A 418 10.83 12.96 9.10
C LYS A 418 11.24 11.51 8.84
N ARG A 419 12.51 11.26 8.50
CA ARG A 419 13.05 9.89 8.32
C ARG A 419 13.00 9.11 9.63
N LEU A 420 13.38 9.74 10.74
CA LEU A 420 13.28 9.14 12.07
C LEU A 420 11.83 8.83 12.44
N ARG A 421 10.88 9.72 12.11
CA ARG A 421 9.45 9.48 12.38
C ARG A 421 8.96 8.25 11.63
N TYR A 422 9.25 8.13 10.33
CA TYR A 422 8.82 6.95 9.58
C TYR A 422 9.46 5.65 10.08
N ALA A 423 10.74 5.69 10.50
CA ALA A 423 11.37 4.54 11.15
C ALA A 423 10.70 4.20 12.49
N ALA A 424 10.43 5.21 13.32
CA ALA A 424 9.79 5.06 14.62
C ALA A 424 8.34 4.58 14.50
N GLU A 425 7.61 4.99 13.46
CA GLU A 425 6.27 4.47 13.15
C GLU A 425 6.32 3.00 12.71
N LEU A 426 7.30 2.63 11.88
CA LEU A 426 7.41 1.27 11.35
C LEU A 426 7.78 0.24 12.43
N PHE A 427 8.76 0.57 13.28
CA PHE A 427 9.26 -0.36 14.31
C PHE A 427 8.55 -0.20 15.66
N ALA A 428 7.65 0.77 15.81
CA ALA A 428 6.87 1.00 17.01
C ALA A 428 6.24 -0.25 17.65
N PRO A 429 5.64 -1.18 16.87
CA PRO A 429 4.99 -2.36 17.44
C PRO A 429 5.92 -3.33 18.16
N LEU A 430 7.25 -3.21 17.95
CA LEU A 430 8.25 -4.08 18.58
C LEU A 430 8.61 -3.65 20.00
N PHE A 431 8.17 -2.45 20.43
CA PHE A 431 8.59 -1.84 21.70
C PHE A 431 7.39 -1.42 22.56
N ALA A 432 7.65 -1.14 23.83
CA ALA A 432 6.63 -0.79 24.83
C ALA A 432 5.71 0.38 24.36
N PRO A 433 4.39 0.16 24.18
CA PRO A 433 3.49 1.12 23.53
C PRO A 433 3.47 2.52 24.17
N ARG A 434 3.58 2.59 25.51
CA ARG A 434 3.58 3.86 26.24
C ARG A 434 4.80 4.73 25.93
N ARG A 435 6.00 4.13 25.84
CA ARG A 435 7.24 4.87 25.51
C ARG A 435 7.20 5.33 24.05
N THR A 436 6.79 4.44 23.16
CA THR A 436 6.65 4.71 21.72
C THR A 436 5.69 5.87 21.44
N ARG A 437 4.47 5.84 22.00
CA ARG A 437 3.48 6.91 21.81
C ARG A 437 3.98 8.27 22.31
N ARG A 438 4.67 8.30 23.46
CA ARG A 438 5.25 9.53 24.02
C ARG A 438 6.33 10.10 23.10
N PHE A 439 7.22 9.25 22.60
CA PHE A 439 8.29 9.66 21.68
C PHE A 439 7.72 10.18 20.36
N GLN A 440 6.81 9.42 19.73
CA GLN A 440 6.19 9.80 18.46
C GLN A 440 5.43 11.12 18.55
N LYS A 441 4.70 11.36 19.65
CA LYS A 441 4.00 12.64 19.87
C LYS A 441 4.98 13.83 19.89
N ARG A 442 6.11 13.69 20.59
CA ARG A 442 7.12 14.75 20.69
C ARG A 442 7.87 14.96 19.37
N LEU A 443 8.18 13.87 18.67
CA LEU A 443 8.82 13.93 17.36
C LEU A 443 7.89 14.55 16.30
N ALA A 444 6.57 14.31 16.40
CA ALA A 444 5.59 14.97 15.55
C ALA A 444 5.58 16.49 15.77
N ALA A 445 5.61 16.95 17.02
CA ALA A 445 5.68 18.38 17.34
C ALA A 445 6.94 19.05 16.78
N LEU A 446 8.11 18.40 16.89
CA LEU A 446 9.34 18.89 16.25
C LEU A 446 9.20 18.98 14.72
N GLN A 447 8.60 17.96 14.10
CA GLN A 447 8.39 17.96 12.66
C GLN A 447 7.40 19.03 12.21
N GLU A 448 6.36 19.33 13.00
CA GLU A 448 5.41 20.42 12.75
C GLU A 448 6.09 21.78 12.82
N ALA A 449 6.88 22.04 13.86
CA ALA A 449 7.66 23.27 13.99
C ALA A 449 8.60 23.48 12.80
N LEU A 450 9.40 22.46 12.44
CA LEU A 450 10.28 22.49 11.26
C LEU A 450 9.51 22.50 9.92
N GLY A 451 8.23 22.13 9.93
CA GLY A 451 7.36 22.01 8.75
C GLY A 451 6.87 23.35 8.21
N LEU A 452 6.60 24.32 9.10
CA LEU A 452 6.03 25.62 8.76
C LEU A 452 6.84 26.38 7.70
N ALA A 453 8.18 26.29 7.72
CA ALA A 453 9.06 26.97 6.75
C ALA A 453 8.83 26.42 5.34
N ASN A 454 8.75 25.09 5.23
CA ASN A 454 8.52 24.43 3.97
C ASN A 454 7.13 24.73 3.42
N ASP A 455 6.12 24.79 4.28
CA ASP A 455 4.75 25.11 3.85
C ASP A 455 4.67 26.55 3.33
N ALA A 456 5.39 27.49 3.96
CA ALA A 456 5.55 28.85 3.46
C ALA A 456 6.25 28.91 2.09
N THR A 457 7.33 28.14 1.90
CA THR A 457 8.02 28.04 0.60
C THR A 457 7.12 27.44 -0.48
N VAL A 458 6.41 26.34 -0.18
CA VAL A 458 5.48 25.70 -1.12
C VAL A 458 4.37 26.66 -1.52
N ALA A 459 3.75 27.33 -0.54
CA ALA A 459 2.69 28.30 -0.80
C ALA A 459 3.19 29.49 -1.65
N SER A 460 4.40 29.98 -1.39
CA SER A 460 5.02 31.05 -2.20
C SER A 460 5.26 30.60 -3.64
N ASN A 461 5.76 29.38 -3.84
CA ASN A 461 5.98 28.82 -5.17
C ASN A 461 4.67 28.61 -5.94
N LEU A 462 3.62 28.12 -5.27
CA LEU A 462 2.29 27.99 -5.85
C LEU A 462 1.73 29.35 -6.26
N ALA A 463 1.83 30.36 -5.39
CA ALA A 463 1.39 31.72 -5.70
C ALA A 463 2.14 32.29 -6.92
N GLN A 464 3.45 32.12 -6.99
CA GLN A 464 4.27 32.53 -8.14
C GLN A 464 3.89 31.77 -9.42
N SER A 465 3.51 30.50 -9.34
CA SER A 465 3.06 29.72 -10.50
C SER A 465 1.75 30.22 -11.12
N LEU A 466 0.98 31.04 -10.39
CA LEU A 466 -0.23 31.71 -10.86
C LEU A 466 0.05 33.10 -11.46
N ALA A 467 1.28 33.61 -11.32
CA ALA A 467 1.68 34.92 -11.83
C ALA A 467 1.58 34.97 -13.35
N ASN A 468 2.15 33.98 -14.07
CA ASN A 468 2.14 33.83 -15.53
C ASN A 468 2.23 35.18 -16.31
N GLY A 469 3.06 36.12 -15.85
CA GLY A 469 3.23 37.44 -16.48
C GLY A 469 2.07 38.44 -16.34
N ARG A 470 1.03 38.14 -15.55
CA ARG A 470 -0.12 39.03 -15.32
C ARG A 470 0.13 39.94 -14.13
N ALA A 471 0.45 41.21 -14.39
CA ALA A 471 0.66 42.24 -13.37
C ALA A 471 -0.55 42.40 -12.40
N GLU A 472 -1.75 42.08 -12.88
CA GLU A 472 -3.01 42.14 -12.13
C GLU A 472 -3.02 41.23 -10.87
N ARG A 473 -2.17 40.20 -10.82
CA ARG A 473 -2.09 39.25 -9.69
C ARG A 473 -0.96 39.54 -8.71
N SER A 474 -0.08 40.51 -9.02
CA SER A 474 1.09 40.83 -8.19
C SER A 474 0.72 41.21 -6.76
N PHE A 475 -0.40 41.93 -6.58
CA PHE A 475 -0.92 42.26 -5.25
C PHE A 475 -1.22 41.01 -4.43
N ALA A 476 -2.02 40.09 -4.97
CA ALA A 476 -2.42 38.86 -4.29
C ALA A 476 -1.22 37.96 -3.96
N ILE A 477 -0.26 37.84 -4.88
CA ILE A 477 0.98 37.09 -4.68
C ILE A 477 1.80 37.70 -3.53
N GLY A 478 1.91 39.03 -3.49
CA GLY A 478 2.58 39.74 -2.40
C GLY A 478 1.93 39.48 -1.05
N VAL A 479 0.59 39.55 -0.97
CA VAL A 479 -0.17 39.23 0.25
C VAL A 479 0.10 37.81 0.70
N VAL A 480 -0.07 36.81 -0.18
CA VAL A 480 0.10 35.39 0.15
C VAL A 480 1.54 35.09 0.58
N THR A 481 2.53 35.63 -0.12
CA THR A 481 3.95 35.44 0.21
C THR A 481 4.30 36.08 1.55
N GLY A 482 3.83 37.31 1.80
CA GLY A 482 4.05 38.00 3.08
C GLY A 482 3.39 37.26 4.24
N TRP A 483 2.17 36.77 4.05
CA TRP A 483 1.44 35.99 5.05
C TRP A 483 2.16 34.68 5.39
N ALA A 484 2.63 33.96 4.38
CA ALA A 484 3.43 32.76 4.53
C ALA A 484 4.74 33.03 5.31
N GLN A 485 5.46 34.10 4.97
CA GLN A 485 6.70 34.49 5.66
C GLN A 485 6.45 34.89 7.11
N ALA A 486 5.36 35.61 7.40
CA ALA A 486 5.01 36.02 8.76
C ALA A 486 4.78 34.81 9.68
N GLN A 487 4.14 33.74 9.17
CA GLN A 487 3.98 32.48 9.91
C GLN A 487 5.31 31.78 10.19
N ALA A 488 6.31 31.99 9.33
CA ALA A 488 7.62 31.36 9.46
C ALA A 488 8.57 32.02 10.47
N VAL A 489 8.25 33.20 11.00
CA VAL A 489 9.14 33.99 11.88
C VAL A 489 9.45 33.30 13.22
N ARG A 490 8.57 32.40 13.70
CA ARG A 490 8.71 31.74 15.03
C ARG A 490 9.32 30.33 15.00
N ILE A 491 9.65 29.83 13.81
CA ILE A 491 10.01 28.42 13.59
C ILE A 491 11.19 27.95 14.43
N ARG A 492 12.27 28.72 14.50
CA ARG A 492 13.51 28.28 15.16
C ARG A 492 13.28 28.06 16.65
N ARG A 493 12.64 29.02 17.32
CA ARG A 493 12.33 28.93 18.75
C ARG A 493 11.40 27.74 19.03
N ASP A 494 10.33 27.59 18.23
CA ASP A 494 9.38 26.48 18.42
C ASP A 494 10.06 25.11 18.16
N ALA A 495 11.00 25.04 17.21
CA ALA A 495 11.79 23.84 16.92
C ALA A 495 12.78 23.51 18.07
N GLU A 496 13.40 24.50 18.68
CA GLU A 496 14.27 24.33 19.86
C GLU A 496 13.48 23.81 21.06
N ASP A 497 12.36 24.45 21.40
CA ASP A 497 11.50 24.06 22.53
C ASP A 497 10.97 22.62 22.36
N THR A 498 10.54 22.28 21.14
CA THR A 498 10.06 20.92 20.82
C THR A 498 11.19 19.89 20.79
N TRP A 499 12.40 20.27 20.37
CA TRP A 499 13.59 19.42 20.46
C TRP A 499 13.94 19.13 21.92
N THR A 500 14.03 20.13 22.80
CA THR A 500 14.34 19.93 24.23
C THR A 500 13.33 18.97 24.88
N ALA A 501 12.05 19.12 24.55
CA ALA A 501 11.03 18.19 25.03
C ALA A 501 11.22 16.76 24.49
N LEU A 502 11.60 16.60 23.22
CA LEU A 502 11.89 15.32 22.59
C LEU A 502 13.12 14.65 23.21
N ASP A 503 14.22 15.38 23.39
CA ASP A 503 15.46 14.89 23.97
C ASP A 503 15.27 14.42 25.41
N ALA A 504 14.53 15.20 26.22
CA ALA A 504 14.14 14.80 27.57
C ALA A 504 13.21 13.56 27.61
N ALA A 505 12.59 13.16 26.49
CA ALA A 505 11.84 11.91 26.42
C ALA A 505 12.77 10.69 26.35
N GLY A 506 13.93 10.88 25.74
CA GLY A 506 14.85 9.84 25.33
C GLY A 506 14.29 8.94 24.22
N PRO A 507 15.17 8.17 23.56
CA PRO A 507 14.76 7.11 22.65
C PRO A 507 13.90 6.04 23.37
N PHE A 508 13.00 5.38 22.63
CA PHE A 508 12.08 4.38 23.19
C PHE A 508 12.53 2.92 23.01
N TRP A 509 13.49 2.68 22.12
CA TRP A 509 14.10 1.38 21.87
C TRP A 509 15.18 1.05 22.90
#